data_AF-A0AA89BKZ9-F1
#
_entry.id   AF-A0AA89BKZ9-F1
#
_cell.length_a   1.000
_cell.length_b   1.000
_cell.length_c   1.000
_cell.angle_alpha   90.00
_cell.angle_beta   90.00
_cell.angle_gamma   90.00
#
_symmetry.space_group_name_H-M   'P 1'
#
loop_
_entity.id
_entity.type
_entity.pdbx_description
1 polymer ?
#
loop_
_entity_poly.entity_id
_entity_poly.type
_entity_poly.pdbx_seq_one_letter_code
_entity_poly.pdbx_strand_id
1 'polypeptide(L)'
;MANTRRELLDRWRGIEEEDDDVTASNDPAKQRRFRQLKEDWFSDAFNYLIYLPQDNHIWCGFWDLMGPLLETFYNYFKDERHDSPLKLLWKRLSEEMQQCTQCICQHHQAQEMYNTEYESICIGPLLDVLQNLDEDRVTRHLKEINSKIARGQYNPQHDNSQVVSVMFEVFMFPILLDDQSLVLEFQNFIEGVDDCHELTLAGHQQYPGVYALLFFKSRRVRSIGFRLAGHVGKLRRAAELEPLQPLLKRCIGFLEMEVVPAATETLRPRMQLDRITVWLGIKALLGFLEPPAFEEGILERYPVFLSIVLNHISDDSLEFSHAVNCLRLLFEMLGCKLWLRATLSPRSLEALQDGEHEKQRRHFLYFLLHQVTVSSNFSILMRKKACQIALCIIHRGYKMNPPCPPFECAHMGPSLVSSLKDSSLHSSLRQPALDLIQAIIVSDTAALVSTVLNCHMPPHSGRSMCIQFSDEDEDEGLRFAHDVKEMDTS
;
A
#
# COMPACT_ATOMS: atom_id res chain seq x y z
N MET A 1 35.65 37.57 5.75
CA MET A 1 34.55 38.33 5.11
C MET A 1 33.32 37.46 5.22
N ALA A 2 32.14 38.01 5.53
CA ALA A 2 30.93 37.19 5.56
C ALA A 2 30.58 36.83 4.11
N ASN A 3 30.74 35.56 3.73
CA ASN A 3 30.41 35.09 2.39
C ASN A 3 28.90 35.28 2.16
N THR A 4 28.53 35.75 0.97
CA THR A 4 27.12 35.86 0.59
C THR A 4 26.60 34.54 0.03
N ARG A 5 25.28 34.31 0.10
CA ARG A 5 24.63 33.15 -0.54
C ARG A 5 25.08 32.96 -1.99
N ARG A 6 25.13 34.05 -2.77
CA ARG A 6 25.51 34.01 -4.20
C ARG A 6 26.94 33.50 -4.37
N GLU A 7 27.89 34.03 -3.59
CA GLU A 7 29.29 33.59 -3.65
C GLU A 7 29.44 32.10 -3.31
N LEU A 8 28.69 31.59 -2.34
CA LEU A 8 28.71 30.16 -2.02
C LEU A 8 28.14 29.31 -3.16
N LEU A 9 27.03 29.72 -3.77
CA LEU A 9 26.46 28.97 -4.90
C LEU A 9 27.36 29.00 -6.13
N ASP A 10 27.99 30.14 -6.42
CA ASP A 10 28.91 30.29 -7.56
C ASP A 10 30.14 29.39 -7.36
N ARG A 11 30.66 29.29 -6.13
CA ARG A 11 31.75 28.36 -5.77
C ARG A 11 31.32 26.90 -5.89
N TRP A 12 30.10 26.56 -5.48
CA TRP A 12 29.60 25.18 -5.58
C TRP A 12 29.49 24.73 -7.03
N ARG A 13 28.92 25.56 -7.91
CA ARG A 13 28.85 25.25 -9.35
C ARG A 13 30.24 25.03 -9.96
N GLY A 14 31.23 25.84 -9.57
CA GLY A 14 32.61 25.63 -10.02
C GLY A 14 33.22 24.31 -9.51
N ILE A 15 32.82 23.82 -8.33
CA ILE A 15 33.25 22.51 -7.82
C ILE A 15 32.56 21.40 -8.63
N GLU A 16 31.27 21.50 -8.92
CA GLU A 16 30.55 20.52 -9.74
C GLU A 16 31.17 20.38 -11.14
N GLU A 17 31.52 21.51 -11.77
CA GLU A 17 32.22 21.53 -13.07
C GLU A 17 33.62 20.88 -13.01
N GLU A 18 34.35 21.03 -11.88
CA GLU A 18 35.67 20.40 -11.69
C GLU A 18 35.57 18.89 -11.38
N ASP A 19 34.43 18.38 -10.88
CA ASP A 19 34.26 16.96 -10.50
C ASP A 19 34.32 16.03 -11.71
N ASP A 20 33.66 16.41 -12.81
CA ASP A 20 33.67 15.65 -14.07
C ASP A 20 35.10 15.49 -14.63
N ASP A 21 35.91 16.55 -14.56
CA ASP A 21 37.29 16.59 -15.02
C ASP A 21 38.25 15.82 -14.10
N VAL A 22 37.98 15.80 -12.79
CA VAL A 22 38.81 15.09 -11.79
C VAL A 22 38.52 13.59 -11.82
N THR A 23 37.27 13.18 -12.03
CA THR A 23 36.89 11.76 -12.12
C THR A 23 37.54 11.06 -13.31
N ALA A 24 37.81 11.81 -14.39
CA ALA A 24 38.56 11.35 -15.56
C ALA A 24 40.10 11.39 -15.39
N SER A 25 40.62 12.05 -14.34
CA SER A 25 42.05 12.33 -14.15
C SER A 25 42.65 11.62 -12.94
N ASN A 26 43.67 10.79 -13.16
CA ASN A 26 44.41 10.11 -12.08
C ASN A 26 45.49 11.00 -11.41
N ASP A 27 45.44 12.34 -11.53
CA ASP A 27 46.42 13.24 -10.93
C ASP A 27 46.17 13.48 -9.43
N PRO A 28 47.05 13.00 -8.52
CA PRO A 28 46.87 13.16 -7.08
C PRO A 28 46.93 14.61 -6.57
N ALA A 29 47.51 15.54 -7.34
CA ALA A 29 47.54 16.96 -6.98
C ALA A 29 46.18 17.61 -7.25
N LYS A 30 45.54 17.30 -8.38
CA LYS A 30 44.18 17.75 -8.70
C LYS A 30 43.16 17.23 -7.70
N GLN A 31 43.21 15.94 -7.36
CA GLN A 31 42.32 15.34 -6.35
C GLN A 31 42.49 15.95 -4.95
N ARG A 32 43.70 16.40 -4.59
CA ARG A 32 43.94 17.10 -3.32
C ARG A 32 43.36 18.51 -3.34
N ARG A 33 43.58 19.26 -4.42
CA ARG A 33 43.00 20.59 -4.61
C ARG A 33 41.48 20.55 -4.57
N PHE A 34 40.87 19.61 -5.29
CA PHE A 34 39.42 19.41 -5.32
C PHE A 34 38.84 19.17 -3.92
N ARG A 35 39.44 18.24 -3.15
CA ARG A 35 39.01 18.00 -1.76
C ARG A 35 39.13 19.25 -0.89
N GLN A 36 40.20 20.02 -1.02
CA GLN A 36 40.38 21.25 -0.26
C GLN A 36 39.32 22.31 -0.60
N LEU A 37 38.98 22.49 -1.89
CA LEU A 37 37.91 23.39 -2.31
C LEU A 37 36.56 22.97 -1.71
N LYS A 38 36.27 21.66 -1.70
CA LYS A 38 35.06 21.08 -1.12
C LYS A 38 35.00 21.29 0.39
N GLU A 39 36.10 21.02 1.10
CA GLU A 39 36.22 21.24 2.55
C GLU A 39 36.04 22.72 2.94
N ASP A 40 36.70 23.64 2.22
CA ASP A 40 36.58 25.07 2.43
C ASP A 40 35.14 25.56 2.18
N TRP A 41 34.51 25.04 1.12
CA TRP A 41 33.11 25.35 0.82
C TRP A 41 32.17 24.87 1.92
N PHE A 42 32.29 23.61 2.35
CA PHE A 42 31.45 23.06 3.42
C PHE A 42 31.59 23.86 4.71
N SER A 43 32.83 24.17 5.13
CA SER A 43 33.09 24.97 6.32
C SER A 43 32.39 26.34 6.27
N ASP A 44 32.52 27.03 5.14
CA ASP A 44 31.90 28.34 4.95
C ASP A 44 30.36 28.25 4.89
N ALA A 45 29.81 27.22 4.23
CA ALA A 45 28.37 27.00 4.12
C ALA A 45 27.76 26.64 5.49
N PHE A 46 28.42 25.80 6.29
CA PHE A 46 28.00 25.50 7.67
C PHE A 46 27.91 26.76 8.51
N ASN A 47 28.98 27.58 8.52
CA ASN A 47 29.00 28.81 9.28
C ASN A 47 27.89 29.77 8.81
N TYR A 48 27.72 29.90 7.49
CA TYR A 48 26.67 30.75 6.94
C TYR A 48 25.28 30.31 7.42
N LEU A 49 24.93 29.03 7.29
CA LEU A 49 23.60 28.51 7.64
C LEU A 49 23.35 28.52 9.16
N ILE A 50 24.33 28.17 9.99
CA ILE A 50 24.18 28.13 11.45
C ILE A 50 23.90 29.53 12.01
N TYR A 51 24.53 30.57 11.46
CA TYR A 51 24.40 31.95 11.96
C TYR A 51 23.32 32.78 11.25
N LEU A 52 22.51 32.19 10.37
CA LEU A 52 21.34 32.88 9.81
C LEU A 52 20.39 33.35 10.93
N PRO A 53 19.67 34.47 10.78
CA PRO A 53 18.59 34.85 11.69
C PRO A 53 17.56 33.72 11.86
N GLN A 54 16.89 33.64 13.02
CA GLN A 54 15.91 32.57 13.29
C GLN A 54 14.68 32.66 12.37
N ASP A 55 14.31 33.85 11.93
CA ASP A 55 13.19 34.06 10.98
C ASP A 55 13.50 33.53 9.57
N ASN A 56 14.78 33.26 9.28
CA ASN A 56 15.24 32.75 8.00
C ASN A 56 15.46 31.25 8.09
N HIS A 57 14.46 30.46 7.70
CA HIS A 57 14.60 29.01 7.73
C HIS A 57 15.55 28.53 6.62
N ILE A 58 16.36 27.53 6.95
CA ILE A 58 17.35 26.96 6.06
C ILE A 58 16.66 26.21 4.92
N TRP A 59 15.72 25.32 5.23
CA TRP A 59 15.09 24.48 4.20
C TRP A 59 14.17 25.25 3.26
N CYS A 60 13.36 26.21 3.72
CA CYS A 60 12.49 26.95 2.79
C CYS A 60 13.19 28.14 2.11
N GLY A 61 14.28 28.67 2.69
CA GLY A 61 14.98 29.86 2.19
C GLY A 61 16.28 29.58 1.45
N PHE A 62 17.01 28.53 1.86
CA PHE A 62 18.41 28.25 1.47
C PHE A 62 18.62 26.75 1.14
N TRP A 63 17.59 26.10 0.58
CA TRP A 63 17.62 24.67 0.23
C TRP A 63 18.77 24.34 -0.74
N ASP A 64 19.12 25.27 -1.62
CA ASP A 64 20.21 25.20 -2.61
C ASP A 64 21.59 25.13 -1.96
N LEU A 65 21.75 25.64 -0.74
CA LEU A 65 22.97 25.46 0.06
C LEU A 65 22.90 24.24 0.97
N MET A 66 21.70 23.94 1.49
CA MET A 66 21.49 22.83 2.42
C MET A 66 21.55 21.46 1.72
N GLY A 67 21.06 21.36 0.49
CA GLY A 67 21.02 20.12 -0.30
C GLY A 67 22.40 19.46 -0.37
N PRO A 68 23.44 20.13 -0.92
CA PRO A 68 24.80 19.58 -0.97
C PRO A 68 25.39 19.22 0.41
N LEU A 69 25.00 19.93 1.46
CA LEU A 69 25.48 19.65 2.83
C LEU A 69 24.94 18.32 3.38
N LEU A 70 23.87 17.74 2.80
CA LEU A 70 23.38 16.43 3.23
C LEU A 70 24.46 15.34 3.12
N GLU A 71 25.38 15.43 2.15
CA GLU A 71 26.49 14.48 2.03
C GLU A 71 27.30 14.35 3.32
N THR A 72 27.47 15.46 4.05
CA THR A 72 28.26 15.50 5.29
C THR A 72 27.60 14.69 6.43
N PHE A 73 26.29 14.43 6.35
CA PHE A 73 25.57 13.64 7.34
C PHE A 73 25.94 12.17 7.31
N TYR A 74 26.63 11.68 6.27
CA TYR A 74 27.10 10.29 6.19
C TYR A 74 27.90 9.87 7.42
N ASN A 75 28.66 10.79 8.02
CA ASN A 75 29.47 10.54 9.21
C ASN A 75 28.82 11.08 10.50
N TYR A 76 27.53 11.40 10.50
CA TYR A 76 26.86 12.03 11.65
C TYR A 76 27.04 11.23 12.94
N PHE A 77 26.83 9.91 12.91
CA PHE A 77 26.97 9.07 14.11
C PHE A 77 28.42 8.78 14.49
N LYS A 78 29.38 9.01 13.58
CA LYS A 78 30.81 8.89 13.89
C LYS A 78 31.35 10.12 14.61
N ASP A 79 30.66 11.25 14.50
CA ASP A 79 31.01 12.48 15.22
C ASP A 79 30.46 12.46 16.64
N GLU A 80 31.35 12.25 17.61
CA GLU A 80 31.05 12.21 19.05
C GLU A 80 30.88 13.62 19.65
N ARG A 81 31.30 14.68 18.95
CA ARG A 81 31.27 16.04 19.49
C ARG A 81 29.88 16.64 19.37
N HIS A 82 29.25 16.92 20.51
CA HIS A 82 27.91 17.52 20.57
C HIS A 82 27.86 18.99 20.10
N ASP A 83 28.99 19.68 20.14
CA ASP A 83 29.16 21.08 19.73
C ASP A 83 29.69 21.22 18.30
N SER A 84 29.76 20.11 17.55
CA SER A 84 30.22 20.17 16.17
C SER A 84 29.26 20.96 15.27
N PRO A 85 29.75 21.61 14.20
CA PRO A 85 28.90 22.32 13.26
C PRO A 85 27.75 21.47 12.72
N LEU A 86 27.99 20.18 12.48
CA LEU A 86 26.99 19.24 11.99
C LEU A 86 25.86 19.03 13.02
N LYS A 87 26.18 18.84 14.30
CA LYS A 87 25.18 18.69 15.38
C LYS A 87 24.40 19.98 15.62
N LEU A 88 25.09 21.13 15.60
CA LEU A 88 24.46 22.44 15.76
C LEU A 88 23.52 22.76 14.60
N LEU A 89 23.93 22.46 13.36
CA LEU A 89 23.09 22.60 12.18
C LEU A 89 21.86 21.69 12.29
N TRP A 90 22.04 20.40 12.61
CA TRP A 90 20.92 19.47 12.75
C TRP A 90 19.93 19.90 13.83
N LYS A 91 20.41 20.41 14.96
CA LYS A 91 19.56 20.96 16.02
C LYS A 91 18.69 22.11 15.48
N ARG A 92 19.29 23.05 14.77
CA ARG A 92 18.58 24.17 14.16
C ARG A 92 17.54 23.70 13.13
N LEU A 93 17.93 22.82 12.21
CA LEU A 93 17.03 22.24 11.20
C LEU A 93 15.83 21.55 11.86
N SER A 94 16.09 20.85 12.97
CA SER A 94 15.04 20.18 13.74
C SER A 94 14.04 21.17 14.34
N GLU A 95 14.51 22.27 14.94
CA GLU A 95 13.66 23.33 15.49
C GLU A 95 12.80 24.01 14.42
N GLU A 96 13.36 24.24 13.22
CA GLU A 96 12.63 24.82 12.08
C GLU A 96 11.54 23.87 11.56
N MET A 97 11.86 22.57 11.38
CA MET A 97 10.90 21.57 10.91
C MET A 97 9.77 21.32 11.92
N GLN A 98 10.01 21.49 13.22
CA GLN A 98 8.96 21.40 14.25
C GLN A 98 7.85 22.44 14.06
N GLN A 99 8.10 23.54 13.36
CA GLN A 99 7.15 24.65 13.23
C GLN A 99 6.76 24.97 11.77
N CYS A 100 7.45 24.39 10.79
CA CYS A 100 7.27 24.73 9.37
C CYS A 100 7.12 23.49 8.48
N THR A 101 5.91 23.28 7.96
CA THR A 101 5.61 22.20 7.01
C THR A 101 6.37 22.33 5.69
N GLN A 102 6.67 23.55 5.24
CA GLN A 102 7.50 23.75 4.05
C GLN A 102 8.94 23.25 4.26
N CYS A 103 9.52 23.45 5.44
CA CYS A 103 10.84 22.90 5.77
C CYS A 103 10.82 21.38 5.75
N ILE A 104 9.76 20.76 6.29
CA ILE A 104 9.56 19.30 6.24
C ILE A 104 9.50 18.84 4.76
N CYS A 105 8.68 19.48 3.93
CA CYS A 105 8.57 19.12 2.51
C CYS A 105 9.91 19.20 1.78
N GLN A 106 10.66 20.30 1.94
CA GLN A 106 11.94 20.49 1.26
C GLN A 106 13.01 19.49 1.75
N HIS A 107 13.02 19.17 3.04
CA HIS A 107 13.91 18.16 3.63
C HIS A 107 13.68 16.77 3.03
N HIS A 108 12.43 16.30 3.01
CA HIS A 108 12.10 15.00 2.42
C HIS A 108 12.24 14.99 0.91
N GLN A 109 11.94 16.09 0.23
CA GLN A 109 12.17 16.23 -1.21
C GLN A 109 13.66 16.13 -1.55
N ALA A 110 14.54 16.71 -0.74
CA ALA A 110 15.99 16.57 -0.93
C ALA A 110 16.43 15.11 -0.79
N GLN A 111 15.92 14.38 0.20
CA GLN A 111 16.19 12.93 0.33
C GLN A 111 15.69 12.14 -0.88
N GLU A 112 14.50 12.45 -1.40
CA GLU A 112 13.96 11.83 -2.61
C GLU A 112 14.83 12.12 -3.83
N MET A 113 15.31 13.36 -4.01
CA MET A 113 16.26 13.71 -5.08
C MET A 113 17.51 12.84 -4.98
N TYR A 114 18.12 12.72 -3.81
CA TYR A 114 19.28 11.86 -3.59
C TYR A 114 19.01 10.38 -3.93
N ASN A 115 17.83 9.88 -3.59
CA ASN A 115 17.43 8.51 -3.92
C ASN A 115 17.22 8.28 -5.42
N THR A 116 16.85 9.33 -6.17
CA THR A 116 16.52 9.23 -7.61
C THR A 116 17.73 9.51 -8.50
N GLU A 117 18.61 10.43 -8.08
CA GLU A 117 19.77 10.89 -8.85
C GLU A 117 21.00 9.99 -8.69
N TYR A 118 21.15 9.30 -7.56
CA TYR A 118 22.32 8.47 -7.25
C TYR A 118 22.01 6.98 -7.17
N GLU A 119 23.02 6.14 -7.43
CA GLU A 119 22.90 4.70 -7.26
C GLU A 119 22.65 4.31 -5.80
N SER A 120 21.65 3.47 -5.58
CA SER A 120 21.20 3.01 -4.25
C SER A 120 22.33 2.44 -3.37
N ILE A 121 23.31 1.76 -3.96
CA ILE A 121 24.44 1.18 -3.21
C ILE A 121 25.33 2.25 -2.58
N CYS A 122 25.50 3.39 -3.28
CA CYS A 122 26.33 4.49 -2.84
C CYS A 122 25.59 5.38 -1.83
N ILE A 123 24.32 5.68 -2.12
CA ILE A 123 23.55 6.66 -1.33
C ILE A 123 22.75 6.05 -0.18
N GLY A 124 22.46 4.74 -0.24
CA GLY A 124 21.69 4.02 0.78
C GLY A 124 22.15 4.27 2.22
N PRO A 125 23.46 4.17 2.54
CA PRO A 125 23.92 4.41 3.90
C PRO A 125 23.73 5.86 4.38
N LEU A 126 23.73 6.85 3.48
CA LEU A 126 23.40 8.24 3.85
C LEU A 126 21.91 8.34 4.19
N LEU A 127 21.05 7.80 3.33
CA LEU A 127 19.59 7.81 3.55
C LEU A 127 19.21 7.08 4.83
N ASP A 128 19.88 5.96 5.15
CA ASP A 128 19.71 5.27 6.42
C ASP A 128 20.06 6.16 7.63
N VAL A 129 21.13 6.97 7.52
CA VAL A 129 21.49 7.92 8.57
C VAL A 129 20.44 9.02 8.70
N LEU A 130 19.99 9.61 7.59
CA LEU A 130 18.98 10.67 7.59
C LEU A 130 17.64 10.17 8.13
N GLN A 131 17.21 8.97 7.73
CA GLN A 131 16.01 8.32 8.26
C GLN A 131 16.10 8.13 9.79
N ASN A 132 17.22 7.62 10.30
CA ASN A 132 17.39 7.46 11.76
C ASN A 132 17.32 8.82 12.49
N LEU A 133 17.82 9.89 11.88
CA LEU A 133 17.76 11.23 12.45
C LEU A 133 16.35 11.80 12.43
N ASP A 134 15.59 11.59 11.36
CA ASP A 134 14.19 11.98 11.26
C ASP A 134 13.33 11.24 12.29
N GLU A 135 13.48 9.91 12.39
CA GLU A 135 12.81 9.07 13.39
C GLU A 135 13.10 9.58 14.81
N ASP A 136 14.36 9.88 15.13
CA ASP A 136 14.75 10.41 16.43
C ASP A 136 14.20 11.83 16.70
N ARG A 137 14.29 12.73 15.72
CA ARG A 137 13.73 14.09 15.83
C ARG A 137 12.24 14.04 16.12
N VAL A 138 11.49 13.33 15.30
CA VAL A 138 10.02 13.25 15.41
C VAL A 138 9.64 12.55 16.71
N THR A 139 10.34 11.48 17.10
CA THR A 139 10.10 10.82 18.40
C THR A 139 10.29 11.77 19.59
N ARG A 140 11.34 12.59 19.59
CA ARG A 140 11.60 13.56 20.67
C ARG A 140 10.50 14.62 20.72
N HIS A 141 10.09 15.14 19.56
CA HIS A 141 9.03 16.14 19.47
C HIS A 141 7.70 15.60 19.99
N LEU A 142 7.33 14.37 19.61
CA LEU A 142 6.13 13.68 20.12
C LEU A 142 6.18 13.53 21.65
N LYS A 143 7.32 13.13 22.22
CA LYS A 143 7.50 13.03 23.68
C LYS A 143 7.27 14.35 24.41
N GLU A 144 7.76 15.45 23.84
CA GLU A 144 7.58 16.78 24.39
C GLU A 144 6.10 17.19 24.40
N ILE A 145 5.39 16.99 23.28
CA ILE A 145 3.95 17.30 23.18
C ILE A 145 3.14 16.38 24.11
N ASN A 146 3.39 15.07 24.09
CA ASN A 146 2.72 14.10 24.97
C ASN A 146 2.89 14.48 26.45
N SER A 147 4.10 14.92 26.83
CA SER A 147 4.36 15.39 28.19
C SER A 147 3.56 16.64 28.55
N LYS A 148 3.39 17.59 27.61
CA LYS A 148 2.54 18.78 27.80
C LYS A 148 1.06 18.39 27.94
N ILE A 149 0.56 17.50 27.08
CA ILE A 149 -0.83 17.00 27.13
C ILE A 149 -1.09 16.29 28.45
N ALA A 150 -0.22 15.35 28.85
CA ALA A 150 -0.37 14.59 30.10
C ALA A 150 -0.34 15.47 31.37
N ARG A 151 0.37 16.61 31.33
CA ARG A 151 0.42 17.58 32.43
C ARG A 151 -0.72 18.61 32.39
N GLY A 152 -1.60 18.56 31.39
CA GLY A 152 -2.64 19.58 31.18
C GLY A 152 -2.09 20.96 30.84
N GLN A 153 -0.85 21.04 30.32
CA GLN A 153 -0.15 22.28 29.95
C GLN A 153 -0.30 22.61 28.46
N TYR A 154 -0.93 21.72 27.70
CA TYR A 154 -1.17 21.89 26.27
C TYR A 154 -2.12 23.07 26.01
N ASN A 155 -1.68 24.02 25.18
CA ASN A 155 -2.49 25.17 24.78
C ASN A 155 -2.69 25.17 23.26
N PRO A 156 -3.92 24.92 22.76
CA PRO A 156 -4.23 24.93 21.34
C PRO A 156 -3.91 26.23 20.59
N GLN A 157 -3.78 27.37 21.26
CA GLN A 157 -3.43 28.64 20.59
C GLN A 157 -1.92 28.78 20.35
N HIS A 158 -1.10 28.19 21.22
CA HIS A 158 0.36 28.32 21.16
C HIS A 158 1.03 27.08 20.56
N ASP A 159 0.50 25.89 20.81
CA ASP A 159 1.10 24.62 20.39
C ASP A 159 0.58 24.13 19.02
N ASN A 160 -0.38 24.85 18.40
CA ASN A 160 -1.04 24.43 17.15
C ASN A 160 -0.04 24.12 16.03
N SER A 161 0.91 25.03 15.79
CA SER A 161 1.90 24.87 14.72
C SER A 161 2.71 23.59 14.89
N GLN A 162 3.08 23.25 16.12
CA GLN A 162 3.84 22.04 16.43
C GLN A 162 3.01 20.77 16.21
N VAL A 163 1.75 20.78 16.66
CA VAL A 163 0.80 19.66 16.45
C VAL A 163 0.55 19.44 14.96
N VAL A 164 0.28 20.52 14.21
CA VAL A 164 0.03 20.45 12.77
C VAL A 164 1.28 19.97 12.03
N SER A 165 2.47 20.50 12.35
CA SER A 165 3.71 20.08 11.70
C SER A 165 4.01 18.60 11.91
N VAL A 166 3.90 18.08 13.15
CA VAL A 166 4.20 16.67 13.41
C VAL A 166 3.14 15.73 12.82
N MET A 167 1.86 16.11 12.85
CA MET A 167 0.80 15.37 12.17
C MET A 167 1.02 15.35 10.65
N PHE A 168 1.33 16.51 10.08
CA PHE A 168 1.63 16.66 8.67
C PHE A 168 2.79 15.76 8.26
N GLU A 169 3.91 15.82 8.99
CA GLU A 169 5.09 15.03 8.68
C GLU A 169 4.80 13.52 8.73
N VAL A 170 4.20 13.02 9.81
CA VAL A 170 3.91 11.58 9.95
C VAL A 170 2.89 11.09 8.91
N PHE A 171 1.90 11.93 8.56
CA PHE A 171 0.89 11.54 7.57
C PHE A 171 1.34 11.70 6.12
N MET A 172 2.25 12.62 5.82
CA MET A 172 2.84 12.76 4.48
C MET A 172 3.92 11.70 4.22
N PHE A 173 4.70 11.36 5.25
CA PHE A 173 5.87 10.48 5.15
C PHE A 173 5.71 9.24 6.04
N PRO A 174 4.84 8.27 5.65
CA PRO A 174 4.55 7.08 6.44
C PRO A 174 5.74 6.16 6.70
N ILE A 175 6.86 6.35 6.01
CA ILE A 175 8.12 5.66 6.30
C ILE A 175 8.58 5.89 7.75
N LEU A 176 8.21 7.00 8.38
CA LEU A 176 8.50 7.28 9.79
C LEU A 176 7.79 6.30 10.74
N LEU A 177 6.66 5.74 10.32
CA LEU A 177 5.91 4.72 11.08
C LEU A 177 6.57 3.33 10.99
N ASP A 178 7.75 3.23 10.37
CA ASP A 178 8.61 2.06 10.38
C ASP A 178 9.32 1.88 11.73
N ASP A 179 9.51 2.96 12.51
CA ASP A 179 10.19 2.95 13.81
C ASP A 179 9.23 2.68 14.99
N GLN A 180 9.59 1.71 15.84
CA GLN A 180 8.75 1.30 16.97
C GLN A 180 8.61 2.39 18.04
N SER A 181 9.66 3.17 18.31
CA SER A 181 9.62 4.19 19.36
C SER A 181 8.71 5.35 18.96
N LEU A 182 8.80 5.77 17.70
CA LEU A 182 7.96 6.79 17.09
C LEU A 182 6.50 6.34 17.09
N VAL A 183 6.22 5.10 16.67
CA VAL A 183 4.85 4.55 16.66
C VAL A 183 4.22 4.62 18.05
N LEU A 184 4.93 4.23 19.12
CA LEU A 184 4.40 4.27 20.49
C LEU A 184 4.05 5.69 20.93
N GLU A 185 4.94 6.65 20.66
CA GLU A 185 4.69 8.04 21.03
C GLU A 185 3.59 8.67 20.17
N PHE A 186 3.53 8.32 18.88
CA PHE A 186 2.50 8.80 17.97
C PHE A 186 1.11 8.28 18.35
N GLN A 187 1.01 7.05 18.88
CA GLN A 187 -0.24 6.51 19.42
C GLN A 187 -0.79 7.38 20.54
N ASN A 188 0.02 7.67 21.54
CA ASN A 188 -0.38 8.50 22.67
C ASN A 188 -0.76 9.91 22.20
N PHE A 189 0.03 10.45 21.26
CA PHE A 189 -0.17 11.77 20.69
C PHE A 189 -1.50 11.88 19.95
N ILE A 190 -1.76 11.00 18.97
CA ILE A 190 -2.96 11.12 18.14
C ILE A 190 -4.23 10.87 18.95
N GLU A 191 -4.20 9.96 19.94
CA GLU A 191 -5.32 9.75 20.86
C GLU A 191 -5.56 10.98 21.73
N GLY A 192 -4.51 11.57 22.30
CA GLY A 192 -4.62 12.77 23.15
C GLY A 192 -5.06 14.01 22.37
N VAL A 193 -4.61 14.17 21.12
CA VAL A 193 -5.07 15.26 20.26
C VAL A 193 -6.53 15.05 19.86
N ASP A 194 -6.95 13.83 19.53
CA ASP A 194 -8.36 13.51 19.21
C ASP A 194 -9.31 13.71 20.41
N ASP A 195 -8.81 13.56 21.64
CA ASP A 195 -9.55 13.92 22.86
C ASP A 195 -9.73 15.44 23.01
N CYS A 196 -8.76 16.23 22.55
CA CYS A 196 -8.77 17.68 22.69
C CYS A 196 -9.43 18.40 21.50
N HIS A 197 -9.46 17.77 20.32
CA HIS A 197 -9.81 18.37 19.05
C HIS A 197 -10.62 17.44 18.17
N GLU A 198 -11.55 18.01 17.39
CA GLU A 198 -12.14 17.28 16.27
C GLU A 198 -11.16 17.25 15.10
N LEU A 199 -10.53 16.09 14.88
CA LEU A 199 -9.55 15.91 13.81
C LEU A 199 -10.21 15.77 12.45
N THR A 200 -10.00 16.77 11.59
CA THR A 200 -10.42 16.76 10.17
C THR A 200 -9.26 17.18 9.27
N LEU A 201 -9.17 16.58 8.07
CA LEU A 201 -8.14 16.91 7.08
C LEU A 201 -8.73 17.84 6.01
N ALA A 202 -7.93 18.79 5.54
CA ALA A 202 -8.33 19.66 4.43
C ALA A 202 -8.43 18.85 3.13
N GLY A 203 -9.58 18.91 2.45
CA GLY A 203 -9.97 17.97 1.39
C GLY A 203 -9.26 18.11 0.03
N HIS A 204 -8.06 18.70 -0.04
CA HIS A 204 -7.33 18.90 -1.31
C HIS A 204 -5.97 18.21 -1.35
N GLN A 205 -5.46 17.73 -0.21
CA GLN A 205 -4.17 17.06 -0.10
C GLN A 205 -4.36 15.58 0.28
N GLN A 206 -3.58 14.69 -0.34
CA GLN A 206 -3.54 13.29 0.04
C GLN A 206 -2.57 13.09 1.19
N TYR A 207 -2.99 12.32 2.19
CA TYR A 207 -2.23 12.02 3.40
C TYR A 207 -2.08 10.50 3.54
N PRO A 208 -1.13 9.87 2.83
CA PRO A 208 -1.03 8.41 2.74
C PRO A 208 -0.84 7.74 4.10
N GLY A 209 -0.14 8.37 5.04
CA GLY A 209 0.07 7.84 6.39
C GLY A 209 -1.20 7.71 7.24
N VAL A 210 -2.32 8.31 6.83
CA VAL A 210 -3.62 8.05 7.45
C VAL A 210 -4.01 6.58 7.32
N TYR A 211 -3.74 5.94 6.18
CA TYR A 211 -4.04 4.53 5.98
C TYR A 211 -3.08 3.62 6.75
N ALA A 212 -1.87 4.08 7.07
CA ALA A 212 -0.95 3.34 7.93
C ALA A 212 -1.49 3.17 9.36
N LEU A 213 -2.33 4.10 9.85
CA LEU A 213 -3.00 3.99 11.15
C LEU A 213 -3.90 2.75 11.27
N LEU A 214 -4.38 2.21 10.14
CA LEU A 214 -5.22 1.00 10.12
C LEU A 214 -4.46 -0.24 10.62
N PHE A 215 -3.13 -0.19 10.61
CA PHE A 215 -2.23 -1.29 11.01
C PHE A 215 -1.75 -1.17 12.46
N PHE A 216 -2.24 -0.20 13.23
CA PHE A 216 -1.82 0.01 14.60
C PHE A 216 -2.49 -0.96 15.56
N LYS A 217 -1.79 -1.37 16.64
CA LYS A 217 -2.33 -2.28 17.67
C LYS A 217 -3.51 -1.66 18.44
N SER A 218 -3.49 -0.36 18.68
CA SER A 218 -4.59 0.35 19.36
C SER A 218 -5.84 0.38 18.49
N ARG A 219 -6.94 -0.18 19.00
CA ARG A 219 -8.27 -0.10 18.35
C ARG A 219 -8.71 1.36 18.18
N ARG A 220 -8.37 2.22 19.14
CA ARG A 220 -8.74 3.63 19.11
C ARG A 220 -8.03 4.35 17.98
N VAL A 221 -6.71 4.16 17.83
CA VAL A 221 -5.96 4.71 16.69
C VAL A 221 -6.48 4.19 15.35
N ARG A 222 -6.81 2.89 15.23
CA ARG A 222 -7.45 2.37 14.01
C ARG A 222 -8.79 3.05 13.71
N SER A 223 -9.58 3.37 14.73
CA SER A 223 -10.85 4.10 14.58
C SER A 223 -10.62 5.53 14.09
N ILE A 224 -9.61 6.22 14.63
CA ILE A 224 -9.20 7.55 14.17
C ILE A 224 -8.76 7.46 12.70
N GLY A 225 -7.87 6.52 12.37
CA GLY A 225 -7.40 6.27 11.01
C GLY A 225 -8.53 5.99 10.03
N PHE A 226 -9.50 5.15 10.40
CA PHE A 226 -10.67 4.85 9.57
C PHE A 226 -11.53 6.10 9.33
N ARG A 227 -11.78 6.92 10.36
CA ARG A 227 -12.52 8.18 10.22
C ARG A 227 -11.78 9.16 9.31
N LEU A 228 -10.47 9.34 9.50
CA LEU A 228 -9.65 10.23 8.68
C LEU A 228 -9.55 9.74 7.23
N ALA A 229 -9.36 8.43 7.01
CA ALA A 229 -9.35 7.83 5.68
C ALA A 229 -10.68 8.05 4.95
N GLY A 230 -11.80 7.98 5.67
CA GLY A 230 -13.12 8.33 5.12
C GLY A 230 -13.22 9.76 4.57
N HIS A 231 -12.47 10.72 5.14
CA HIS A 231 -12.41 12.09 4.65
C HIS A 231 -11.44 12.25 3.47
N VAL A 232 -10.31 11.53 3.48
CA VAL A 232 -9.34 11.54 2.36
C VAL A 232 -9.94 10.89 1.12
N GLY A 233 -10.75 9.85 1.29
CA GLY A 233 -11.46 9.16 0.22
C GLY A 233 -10.83 7.81 -0.11
N LYS A 234 -11.12 7.29 -1.30
CA LYS A 234 -10.56 6.03 -1.79
C LYS A 234 -9.32 6.25 -2.64
N LEU A 235 -8.39 5.31 -2.57
CA LEU A 235 -7.17 5.27 -3.38
C LEU A 235 -7.51 4.71 -4.76
N ARG A 236 -7.34 5.55 -5.79
CA ARG A 236 -7.82 5.24 -7.15
C ARG A 236 -6.77 4.59 -8.04
N ARG A 237 -5.50 4.94 -7.81
CA ARG A 237 -4.35 4.54 -8.64
C ARG A 237 -3.25 3.92 -7.78
N ALA A 238 -2.43 3.06 -8.37
CA ALA A 238 -1.28 2.47 -7.69
C ALA A 238 -0.28 3.51 -7.18
N ALA A 239 -0.10 4.62 -7.90
CA ALA A 239 0.75 5.74 -7.49
C ALA A 239 0.39 6.29 -6.09
N GLU A 240 -0.89 6.26 -5.71
CA GLU A 240 -1.37 6.76 -4.42
C GLU A 240 -1.04 5.79 -3.26
N LEU A 241 -0.69 4.54 -3.59
CA LEU A 241 -0.20 3.52 -2.67
C LEU A 241 1.32 3.52 -2.53
N GLU A 242 2.09 4.17 -3.41
CA GLU A 242 3.56 4.14 -3.40
C GLU A 242 4.16 4.47 -2.02
N PRO A 243 3.71 5.52 -1.31
CA PRO A 243 4.25 5.85 0.02
C PRO A 243 4.01 4.74 1.06
N LEU A 244 2.99 3.90 0.86
CA LEU A 244 2.63 2.79 1.75
C LEU A 244 3.31 1.47 1.39
N GLN A 245 4.00 1.40 0.24
CA GLN A 245 4.62 0.16 -0.24
C GLN A 245 5.62 -0.45 0.76
N PRO A 246 6.47 0.32 1.46
CA PRO A 246 7.35 -0.25 2.49
C PRO A 246 6.59 -0.96 3.62
N LEU A 247 5.47 -0.38 4.07
CA LEU A 247 4.60 -0.98 5.07
C LEU A 247 3.93 -2.25 4.53
N LEU A 248 3.36 -2.18 3.32
CA LEU A 248 2.69 -3.30 2.67
C LEU A 248 3.63 -4.49 2.45
N LYS A 249 4.84 -4.24 1.96
CA LYS A 249 5.87 -5.26 1.78
C LYS A 249 6.16 -6.02 3.08
N ARG A 250 6.30 -5.30 4.20
CA ARG A 250 6.52 -5.92 5.52
C ARG A 250 5.28 -6.68 5.99
N CYS A 251 4.09 -6.10 5.87
CA CYS A 251 2.84 -6.75 6.27
C CYS A 251 2.59 -8.04 5.49
N ILE A 252 2.74 -8.03 4.16
CA ILE A 252 2.52 -9.19 3.32
C ILE A 252 3.60 -10.25 3.56
N GLY A 253 4.88 -9.85 3.63
CA GLY A 253 5.96 -10.77 3.99
C GLY A 253 5.76 -11.40 5.38
N PHE A 254 5.26 -10.64 6.35
CA PHE A 254 4.95 -11.15 7.69
C PHE A 254 3.79 -12.17 7.71
N LEU A 255 2.79 -12.00 6.83
CA LEU A 255 1.71 -12.99 6.67
C LEU A 255 2.15 -14.23 5.90
N GLU A 256 3.15 -14.13 5.04
CA GLU A 256 3.74 -15.27 4.33
C GLU A 256 4.56 -16.17 5.29
N MET A 257 5.23 -15.58 6.27
CA MET A 257 6.10 -16.29 7.20
C MET A 257 5.31 -17.01 8.31
N GLU A 258 5.47 -18.32 8.42
CA GLU A 258 4.89 -19.13 9.51
C GLU A 258 5.55 -18.89 10.88
N VAL A 259 6.82 -18.46 10.90
CA VAL A 259 7.63 -18.22 12.11
C VAL A 259 8.04 -16.75 12.16
N VAL A 260 7.74 -16.08 13.29
CA VAL A 260 8.18 -14.71 13.54
C VAL A 260 9.71 -14.70 13.63
N PRO A 261 10.44 -14.00 12.73
CA PRO A 261 11.88 -13.89 12.85
C PRO A 261 12.23 -13.16 14.16
N ALA A 262 13.22 -13.69 14.89
CA ALA A 262 13.71 -13.06 16.11
C ALA A 262 14.19 -11.64 15.78
N ALA A 263 13.82 -10.67 16.62
CA ALA A 263 14.19 -9.27 16.42
C ALA A 263 15.72 -9.14 16.39
N THR A 264 16.26 -8.65 15.28
CA THR A 264 17.67 -8.24 15.20
C THR A 264 17.85 -7.03 16.11
N GLU A 265 18.86 -7.04 16.97
CA GLU A 265 19.19 -5.90 17.86
C GLU A 265 19.69 -4.72 17.01
N THR A 266 18.78 -3.85 16.60
CA THR A 266 19.09 -2.54 16.05
C THR A 266 18.94 -1.48 17.13
N LEU A 267 19.75 -0.41 17.08
CA LEU A 267 19.64 0.73 17.99
C LEU A 267 18.23 1.34 18.00
N ARG A 268 17.52 1.25 16.86
CA ARG A 268 16.13 1.63 16.68
C ARG A 268 15.32 0.44 16.16
N PRO A 269 14.53 -0.25 17.01
CA PRO A 269 13.76 -1.40 16.60
C PRO A 269 12.62 -0.99 15.65
N ARG A 270 12.41 -1.79 14.61
CA ARG A 270 11.33 -1.59 13.64
C ARG A 270 9.98 -1.94 14.26
N MET A 271 8.90 -1.35 13.73
CA MET A 271 7.53 -1.55 14.21
C MET A 271 7.18 -3.04 14.30
N GLN A 272 6.80 -3.47 15.49
CA GLN A 272 6.41 -4.84 15.79
C GLN A 272 5.01 -5.12 15.24
N LEU A 273 4.97 -6.01 14.26
CA LEU A 273 3.74 -6.51 13.67
C LEU A 273 3.14 -7.63 14.53
N ASP A 274 1.82 -7.64 14.58
CA ASP A 274 1.00 -8.71 15.15
C ASP A 274 0.06 -9.22 14.06
N ARG A 275 -0.08 -10.55 13.91
CA ARG A 275 -0.78 -11.15 12.76
C ARG A 275 -2.23 -10.69 12.66
N ILE A 276 -2.94 -10.66 13.79
CA ILE A 276 -4.34 -10.21 13.84
C ILE A 276 -4.42 -8.74 13.45
N THR A 277 -3.53 -7.91 13.97
CA THR A 277 -3.47 -6.48 13.66
C THR A 277 -3.18 -6.23 12.17
N VAL A 278 -2.28 -7.01 11.57
CA VAL A 278 -1.97 -6.93 10.13
C VAL A 278 -3.20 -7.30 9.30
N TRP A 279 -3.88 -8.40 9.63
CA TRP A 279 -5.11 -8.80 8.95
C TRP A 279 -6.22 -7.76 9.05
N LEU A 280 -6.39 -7.14 10.23
CA LEU A 280 -7.33 -6.04 10.41
C LEU A 280 -6.98 -4.83 9.55
N GLY A 281 -5.70 -4.46 9.48
CA GLY A 281 -5.20 -3.37 8.65
C GLY A 281 -5.41 -3.62 7.16
N ILE A 282 -5.04 -4.82 6.66
CA ILE A 282 -5.25 -5.21 5.26
C ILE A 282 -6.73 -5.18 4.92
N LYS A 283 -7.59 -5.81 5.74
CA LYS A 283 -9.03 -5.80 5.51
C LYS A 283 -9.59 -4.38 5.43
N ALA A 284 -9.18 -3.51 6.35
CA ALA A 284 -9.64 -2.12 6.36
C ALA A 284 -9.15 -1.35 5.13
N LEU A 285 -7.86 -1.50 4.77
CA LEU A 285 -7.26 -0.85 3.60
C LEU A 285 -7.94 -1.27 2.31
N LEU A 286 -8.23 -2.56 2.12
CA LEU A 286 -8.94 -3.07 0.93
C LEU A 286 -10.30 -2.37 0.72
N GLY A 287 -10.98 -1.98 1.80
CA GLY A 287 -12.22 -1.21 1.73
C GLY A 287 -12.07 0.21 1.17
N PHE A 288 -10.84 0.74 1.13
CA PHE A 288 -10.49 2.06 0.58
C PHE A 288 -9.82 1.99 -0.78
N LEU A 289 -9.63 0.79 -1.37
CA LEU A 289 -9.03 0.67 -2.71
C LEU A 289 -10.11 0.63 -3.79
N GLU A 290 -9.84 1.30 -4.90
CA GLU A 290 -10.52 1.05 -6.16
C GLU A 290 -9.79 -0.04 -6.97
N PRO A 291 -10.44 -0.69 -7.95
CA PRO A 291 -9.86 -1.82 -8.68
C PRO A 291 -8.45 -1.58 -9.25
N PRO A 292 -8.13 -0.43 -9.90
CA PRO A 292 -6.79 -0.22 -10.45
C PRO A 292 -5.70 -0.11 -9.38
N ALA A 293 -5.98 0.57 -8.27
CA ALA A 293 -5.06 0.67 -7.14
C ALA A 293 -4.78 -0.71 -6.52
N PHE A 294 -5.80 -1.58 -6.47
CA PHE A 294 -5.63 -2.93 -5.96
C PHE A 294 -4.86 -3.84 -6.93
N GLU A 295 -5.21 -3.84 -8.22
CA GLU A 295 -4.57 -4.68 -9.24
C GLU A 295 -3.07 -4.37 -9.35
N GLU A 296 -2.73 -3.12 -9.69
CA GLU A 296 -1.34 -2.70 -9.94
C GLU A 296 -0.56 -2.51 -8.63
N GLY A 297 -1.23 -1.95 -7.60
CA GLY A 297 -0.57 -1.57 -6.35
C GLY A 297 -0.36 -2.71 -5.35
N ILE A 298 -1.14 -3.79 -5.42
CA ILE A 298 -1.01 -4.95 -4.53
C ILE A 298 -0.78 -6.25 -5.30
N LEU A 299 -1.66 -6.63 -6.23
CA LEU A 299 -1.56 -7.96 -6.86
C LEU A 299 -0.34 -8.11 -7.77
N GLU A 300 -0.06 -7.12 -8.62
CA GLU A 300 1.12 -7.17 -9.51
C GLU A 300 2.43 -7.04 -8.74
N ARG A 301 2.45 -6.23 -7.67
CA ARG A 301 3.65 -5.99 -6.85
C ARG A 301 3.93 -7.10 -5.84
N TYR A 302 2.88 -7.78 -5.35
CA TYR A 302 2.96 -8.91 -4.44
C TYR A 302 2.11 -10.09 -4.94
N PRO A 303 2.59 -10.82 -5.97
CA PRO A 303 1.79 -11.89 -6.60
C PRO A 303 1.42 -13.04 -5.63
N VAL A 304 2.16 -13.18 -4.53
CA VAL A 304 1.89 -14.14 -3.44
C VAL A 304 0.73 -13.74 -2.53
N PHE A 305 0.23 -12.49 -2.60
CA PHE A 305 -0.79 -12.01 -1.67
C PHE A 305 -2.08 -12.86 -1.71
N LEU A 306 -2.54 -13.21 -2.92
CA LEU A 306 -3.73 -14.03 -3.07
C LEU A 306 -3.51 -15.44 -2.49
N SER A 307 -2.37 -16.08 -2.72
CA SER A 307 -2.09 -17.41 -2.16
C SER A 307 -2.04 -17.38 -0.64
N ILE A 308 -1.50 -16.31 -0.03
CA ILE A 308 -1.53 -16.09 1.42
C ILE A 308 -2.98 -16.07 1.93
N VAL A 309 -3.87 -15.30 1.28
CA VAL A 309 -5.29 -15.23 1.66
C VAL A 309 -5.97 -16.59 1.55
N LEU A 310 -5.73 -17.33 0.46
CA LEU A 310 -6.34 -18.65 0.24
C LEU A 310 -5.87 -19.69 1.26
N ASN A 311 -4.57 -19.69 1.60
CA ASN A 311 -4.02 -20.62 2.60
C ASN A 311 -4.70 -20.43 3.96
N HIS A 312 -4.90 -19.18 4.41
CA HIS A 312 -5.51 -18.89 5.70
C HIS A 312 -7.04 -19.13 5.76
N ILE A 313 -7.70 -19.39 4.63
CA ILE A 313 -9.11 -19.83 4.59
C ILE A 313 -9.23 -21.35 4.74
N SER A 314 -8.15 -22.08 4.46
CA SER A 314 -8.15 -23.53 4.54
C SER A 314 -7.98 -24.03 5.98
N ASP A 315 -7.49 -23.17 6.88
CA ASP A 315 -7.19 -23.48 8.27
C ASP A 315 -8.32 -23.06 9.24
N ASP A 316 -8.61 -23.86 10.26
CA ASP A 316 -9.54 -23.54 11.37
C ASP A 316 -8.92 -22.55 12.39
N SER A 317 -8.26 -21.50 11.89
CA SER A 317 -7.49 -20.54 12.68
C SER A 317 -8.32 -19.31 13.12
N LEU A 318 -7.80 -18.52 14.06
CA LEU A 318 -8.44 -17.25 14.45
C LEU A 318 -8.41 -16.24 13.29
N GLU A 319 -7.48 -16.42 12.37
CA GLU A 319 -7.26 -15.64 11.16
C GLU A 319 -8.29 -15.96 10.05
N PHE A 320 -8.96 -17.11 10.11
CA PHE A 320 -9.95 -17.57 9.11
C PHE A 320 -10.98 -16.48 8.76
N SER A 321 -11.61 -15.88 9.77
CA SER A 321 -12.64 -14.85 9.55
C SER A 321 -12.11 -13.61 8.83
N HIS A 322 -10.84 -13.28 9.05
CA HIS A 322 -10.20 -12.14 8.41
C HIS A 322 -9.83 -12.47 6.97
N ALA A 323 -9.26 -13.65 6.72
CA ALA A 323 -8.91 -14.12 5.39
C ALA A 323 -10.15 -14.25 4.49
N VAL A 324 -11.25 -14.81 4.99
CA VAL A 324 -12.54 -14.90 4.27
C VAL A 324 -13.08 -13.52 3.90
N ASN A 325 -13.04 -12.57 4.82
CA ASN A 325 -13.46 -11.19 4.54
C ASN A 325 -12.57 -10.51 3.50
N CYS A 326 -11.25 -10.71 3.57
CA CYS A 326 -10.33 -10.21 2.56
C CYS A 326 -10.68 -10.78 1.19
N LEU A 327 -10.85 -12.10 1.07
CA LEU A 327 -11.23 -12.75 -0.19
C LEU A 327 -12.55 -12.22 -0.74
N ARG A 328 -13.54 -11.96 0.13
CA ARG A 328 -14.81 -11.33 -0.27
C ARG A 328 -14.57 -9.97 -0.92
N LEU A 329 -13.78 -9.10 -0.30
CA LEU A 329 -13.44 -7.79 -0.86
C LEU A 329 -12.70 -7.92 -2.20
N LEU A 330 -11.82 -8.91 -2.36
CA LEU A 330 -11.13 -9.16 -3.63
C LEU A 330 -12.13 -9.49 -4.76
N PHE A 331 -13.13 -10.32 -4.46
CA PHE A 331 -14.21 -10.63 -5.39
C PHE A 331 -15.13 -9.45 -5.68
N GLU A 332 -15.44 -8.64 -4.68
CA GLU A 332 -16.23 -7.42 -4.89
C GLU A 332 -15.51 -6.44 -5.82
N MET A 333 -14.18 -6.33 -5.73
CA MET A 333 -13.39 -5.43 -6.59
C MET A 333 -13.19 -5.99 -8.01
N LEU A 334 -12.74 -7.24 -8.14
CA LEU A 334 -12.26 -7.78 -9.43
C LEU A 334 -13.17 -8.85 -10.04
N GLY A 335 -14.13 -9.38 -9.28
CA GLY A 335 -14.98 -10.49 -9.68
C GLY A 335 -14.15 -11.68 -10.19
N CYS A 336 -14.55 -12.22 -11.34
CA CYS A 336 -13.86 -13.36 -11.94
C CYS A 336 -12.47 -13.03 -12.51
N LYS A 337 -12.12 -11.74 -12.73
CA LYS A 337 -10.78 -11.35 -13.21
C LYS A 337 -9.69 -11.68 -12.20
N LEU A 338 -10.04 -11.75 -10.91
CA LEU A 338 -9.14 -12.16 -9.83
C LEU A 338 -8.42 -13.47 -10.17
N TRP A 339 -9.15 -14.44 -10.73
CA TRP A 339 -8.62 -15.75 -11.08
C TRP A 339 -7.69 -15.73 -12.29
N LEU A 340 -7.93 -14.83 -13.24
CA LEU A 340 -7.08 -14.69 -14.42
C LEU A 340 -5.74 -14.03 -14.09
N ARG A 341 -5.67 -13.29 -12.98
CA ARG A 341 -4.48 -12.60 -12.50
C ARG A 341 -3.75 -13.34 -11.36
N ALA A 342 -4.30 -14.45 -10.89
CA ALA A 342 -3.71 -15.25 -9.82
C ALA A 342 -2.48 -16.04 -10.31
N THR A 343 -1.29 -15.70 -9.86
CA THR A 343 -0.12 -16.60 -9.91
C THR A 343 -0.14 -17.48 -8.67
N LEU A 344 -0.87 -18.59 -8.71
CA LEU A 344 -0.92 -19.55 -7.60
C LEU A 344 0.45 -20.24 -7.47
N SER A 345 1.03 -20.23 -6.26
CA SER A 345 2.33 -20.87 -6.00
C SER A 345 2.19 -22.38 -5.72
N PRO A 346 3.24 -23.20 -5.98
CA PRO A 346 3.18 -24.67 -5.88
C PRO A 346 2.89 -25.26 -4.49
N ARG A 347 3.00 -24.47 -3.40
CA ARG A 347 2.64 -24.94 -2.04
C ARG A 347 1.17 -25.38 -1.95
N SER A 348 0.29 -24.81 -2.76
CA SER A 348 -1.10 -25.22 -2.87
C SER A 348 -1.30 -26.50 -3.71
N LEU A 349 -0.30 -26.90 -4.52
CA LEU A 349 -0.36 -28.05 -5.43
C LEU A 349 0.23 -29.34 -4.86
N GLU A 350 1.24 -29.26 -3.97
CA GLU A 350 1.97 -30.45 -3.49
C GLU A 350 1.16 -31.33 -2.50
N ALA A 351 0.05 -30.83 -1.94
CA ALA A 351 -0.80 -31.58 -1.00
C ALA A 351 -1.86 -32.49 -1.65
N LEU A 352 -1.96 -32.55 -2.98
CA LEU A 352 -3.13 -33.10 -3.71
C LEU A 352 -2.84 -34.35 -4.57
N GLN A 353 -2.08 -35.31 -4.06
CA GLN A 353 -2.06 -36.67 -4.63
C GLN A 353 -3.14 -37.54 -3.97
N ASP A 354 -4.28 -37.75 -4.66
CA ASP A 354 -4.87 -39.09 -4.96
C ASP A 354 -6.39 -39.08 -5.31
N GLY A 355 -6.72 -39.57 -6.52
CA GLY A 355 -7.88 -40.42 -6.89
C GLY A 355 -9.36 -40.03 -6.62
N GLU A 356 -9.70 -39.20 -5.64
CA GLU A 356 -11.10 -38.99 -5.22
C GLU A 356 -11.87 -37.99 -6.10
N HIS A 357 -11.15 -37.05 -6.72
CA HIS A 357 -11.72 -35.96 -7.52
C HIS A 357 -12.44 -36.45 -8.79
N GLU A 358 -11.95 -37.51 -9.43
CA GLU A 358 -12.63 -38.11 -10.58
C GLU A 358 -13.96 -38.78 -10.18
N LYS A 359 -14.04 -39.33 -8.96
CA LYS A 359 -15.26 -39.95 -8.45
C LYS A 359 -16.31 -38.90 -8.13
N GLN A 360 -15.92 -37.79 -7.51
CA GLN A 360 -16.83 -36.68 -7.16
C GLN A 360 -17.31 -35.90 -8.40
N ARG A 361 -16.44 -35.64 -9.38
CA ARG A 361 -16.83 -35.02 -10.66
C ARG A 361 -17.88 -35.85 -11.39
N ARG A 362 -17.70 -37.18 -11.42
CA ARG A 362 -18.69 -38.11 -12.01
C ARG A 362 -20.03 -38.06 -11.26
N HIS A 363 -20.02 -37.98 -9.93
CA HIS A 363 -21.24 -37.85 -9.14
C HIS A 363 -21.96 -36.52 -9.37
N PHE A 364 -21.24 -35.41 -9.49
CA PHE A 364 -21.84 -34.10 -9.71
C PHE A 364 -22.41 -33.95 -11.12
N LEU A 365 -21.69 -34.44 -12.14
CA LEU A 365 -22.22 -34.51 -13.51
C LEU A 365 -23.44 -35.42 -13.59
N TYR A 366 -23.44 -36.56 -12.89
CA TYR A 366 -24.59 -37.45 -12.80
C TYR A 366 -25.78 -36.78 -12.12
N PHE A 367 -25.57 -36.07 -11.01
CA PHE A 367 -26.61 -35.31 -10.32
C PHE A 367 -27.25 -34.26 -11.26
N LEU A 368 -26.44 -33.45 -11.94
CA LEU A 368 -26.92 -32.39 -12.83
C LEU A 368 -27.60 -32.91 -14.10
N LEU A 369 -27.08 -33.98 -14.69
CA LEU A 369 -27.58 -34.51 -15.98
C LEU A 369 -28.70 -35.54 -15.84
N HIS A 370 -28.81 -36.24 -14.70
CA HIS A 370 -29.81 -37.29 -14.49
C HIS A 370 -30.79 -36.99 -13.36
N GLN A 371 -30.37 -36.43 -12.23
CA GLN A 371 -31.27 -36.24 -11.09
C GLN A 371 -32.03 -34.92 -11.18
N VAL A 372 -31.36 -33.84 -11.56
CA VAL A 372 -31.99 -32.50 -11.66
C VAL A 372 -32.88 -32.40 -12.90
N THR A 373 -32.44 -32.91 -14.04
CA THR A 373 -33.17 -32.84 -15.34
C THR A 373 -34.42 -33.72 -15.39
N VAL A 374 -34.54 -34.73 -14.53
CA VAL A 374 -35.65 -35.69 -14.54
C VAL A 374 -36.62 -35.47 -13.36
N SER A 375 -36.17 -34.81 -12.29
CA SER A 375 -37.00 -34.57 -11.11
C SER A 375 -38.02 -33.44 -11.33
N SER A 376 -39.28 -33.72 -10.98
CA SER A 376 -40.38 -32.75 -10.99
C SER A 376 -40.27 -31.71 -9.87
N ASN A 377 -39.43 -31.94 -8.86
CA ASN A 377 -39.19 -31.02 -7.74
C ASN A 377 -38.38 -29.78 -8.14
N PHE A 378 -37.77 -29.78 -9.32
CA PHE A 378 -37.04 -28.63 -9.85
C PHE A 378 -37.83 -27.92 -10.94
N SER A 379 -37.74 -26.59 -10.98
CA SER A 379 -38.41 -25.79 -12.00
C SER A 379 -37.87 -26.12 -13.40
N ILE A 380 -38.69 -25.94 -14.43
CA ILE A 380 -38.30 -26.17 -15.84
C ILE A 380 -37.03 -25.37 -16.21
N LEU A 381 -36.90 -24.16 -15.66
CA LEU A 381 -35.73 -23.31 -15.81
C LEU A 381 -34.48 -23.94 -15.16
N MET A 382 -34.61 -24.46 -13.94
CA MET A 382 -33.51 -25.11 -13.23
C MET A 382 -33.05 -26.40 -13.93
N ARG A 383 -33.97 -27.17 -14.52
CA ARG A 383 -33.64 -28.36 -15.32
C ARG A 383 -32.84 -28.01 -16.57
N LYS A 384 -33.21 -26.93 -17.27
CA LYS A 384 -32.49 -26.44 -18.45
C LYS A 384 -31.12 -25.86 -18.07
N LYS A 385 -31.03 -25.13 -16.95
CA LYS A 385 -29.77 -24.54 -16.45
C LYS A 385 -28.80 -25.61 -15.96
N ALA A 386 -29.27 -26.67 -15.28
CA ALA A 386 -28.42 -27.78 -14.85
C ALA A 386 -27.75 -28.51 -16.03
N CYS A 387 -28.48 -28.70 -17.14
CA CYS A 387 -27.93 -29.28 -18.36
C CYS A 387 -26.90 -28.34 -19.02
N GLN A 388 -27.18 -27.04 -19.09
CA GLN A 388 -26.22 -26.03 -19.59
C GLN A 388 -24.93 -25.99 -18.75
N ILE A 389 -25.06 -26.01 -17.42
CA ILE A 389 -23.93 -26.03 -16.49
C ILE A 389 -23.09 -27.30 -16.68
N ALA A 390 -23.73 -28.47 -16.79
CA ALA A 390 -23.03 -29.73 -17.06
C ALA A 390 -22.26 -29.71 -18.39
N LEU A 391 -22.85 -29.17 -19.46
CA LEU A 391 -22.20 -29.00 -20.76
C LEU A 391 -21.05 -27.99 -20.69
N CYS A 392 -21.18 -26.91 -19.92
CA CYS A 392 -20.08 -25.98 -19.67
C CYS A 392 -18.93 -26.63 -18.87
N ILE A 393 -19.23 -27.49 -17.88
CA ILE A 393 -18.22 -28.26 -17.12
C ILE A 393 -17.48 -29.24 -18.06
N ILE A 394 -18.18 -29.86 -19.01
CA ILE A 394 -17.57 -30.75 -20.01
C ILE A 394 -16.71 -29.95 -21.00
N HIS A 395 -17.23 -28.85 -21.54
CA HIS A 395 -16.56 -28.03 -22.56
C HIS A 395 -15.36 -27.24 -22.02
N ARG A 396 -15.40 -26.81 -20.75
CA ARG A 396 -14.25 -26.17 -20.06
C ARG A 396 -13.07 -27.11 -19.85
N GLY A 397 -13.28 -28.43 -19.90
CA GLY A 397 -12.20 -29.42 -19.80
C GLY A 397 -11.34 -29.59 -21.07
N TYR A 398 -11.73 -29.00 -22.21
CA TYR A 398 -11.12 -29.29 -23.52
C TYR A 398 -10.43 -28.09 -24.21
N LYS A 399 -10.22 -26.94 -23.55
CA LYS A 399 -9.78 -25.69 -24.23
C LYS A 399 -8.62 -24.88 -23.61
N MET A 400 -7.75 -25.43 -22.75
CA MET A 400 -6.52 -24.74 -22.31
C MET A 400 -5.30 -25.68 -22.30
N ASN A 401 -4.10 -25.14 -22.53
CA ASN A 401 -2.83 -25.90 -22.58
C ASN A 401 -1.66 -25.12 -21.92
N PRO A 402 -1.12 -25.56 -20.75
CA PRO A 402 -1.72 -26.56 -19.88
C PRO A 402 -2.93 -25.95 -19.13
N PRO A 403 -4.01 -26.72 -18.94
CA PRO A 403 -5.22 -26.23 -18.29
C PRO A 403 -5.07 -26.21 -16.76
N CYS A 404 -5.31 -25.05 -16.14
CA CYS A 404 -5.47 -24.91 -14.68
C CYS A 404 -6.98 -24.76 -14.37
N PRO A 405 -7.64 -25.73 -13.71
CA PRO A 405 -9.10 -25.69 -13.56
C PRO A 405 -9.53 -25.11 -12.20
N PRO A 406 -10.77 -24.57 -12.10
CA PRO A 406 -11.35 -24.09 -10.83
C PRO A 406 -11.40 -25.11 -9.67
N PHE A 407 -11.11 -26.40 -9.92
CA PHE A 407 -11.02 -27.41 -8.85
C PHE A 407 -9.79 -27.22 -7.96
N GLU A 408 -8.76 -26.51 -8.42
CA GLU A 408 -7.61 -26.19 -7.56
C GLU A 408 -8.01 -25.35 -6.36
N CYS A 409 -9.20 -24.74 -6.36
CA CYS A 409 -9.82 -24.04 -5.23
C CYS A 409 -10.88 -24.86 -4.48
N ALA A 410 -11.14 -26.11 -4.87
CA ALA A 410 -12.15 -26.97 -4.24
C ALA A 410 -11.81 -27.36 -2.79
N HIS A 411 -10.54 -27.26 -2.39
CA HIS A 411 -10.07 -27.48 -1.02
C HIS A 411 -10.45 -26.35 -0.06
N MET A 412 -10.85 -25.17 -0.55
CA MET A 412 -11.47 -24.12 0.28
C MET A 412 -12.93 -24.45 0.64
N GLY A 413 -13.54 -25.36 -0.11
CA GLY A 413 -14.92 -25.79 0.05
C GLY A 413 -15.20 -26.44 1.42
N PRO A 414 -14.41 -27.40 1.92
CA PRO A 414 -14.65 -28.05 3.20
C PRO A 414 -14.77 -27.11 4.40
N SER A 415 -13.83 -26.19 4.63
CA SER A 415 -13.84 -25.27 5.79
C SER A 415 -14.90 -24.16 5.65
N LEU A 416 -15.13 -23.67 4.42
CA LEU A 416 -16.21 -22.72 4.14
C LEU A 416 -17.58 -23.38 4.29
N VAL A 417 -17.77 -24.59 3.74
CA VAL A 417 -19.04 -25.34 3.77
C VAL A 417 -19.31 -25.94 5.15
N SER A 418 -18.29 -26.36 5.90
CA SER A 418 -18.44 -26.73 7.32
C SER A 418 -18.93 -25.53 8.12
N SER A 419 -18.34 -24.35 7.90
CA SER A 419 -18.75 -23.11 8.55
C SER A 419 -20.22 -22.72 8.27
N LEU A 420 -20.73 -23.02 7.08
CA LEU A 420 -22.15 -22.80 6.72
C LEU A 420 -23.10 -23.78 7.39
N LYS A 421 -22.69 -25.05 7.46
CA LYS A 421 -23.51 -26.18 7.94
C LYS A 421 -23.55 -26.26 9.46
N ASP A 422 -22.49 -25.81 10.11
CA ASP A 422 -22.41 -25.84 11.57
C ASP A 422 -23.15 -24.65 12.20
N SER A 423 -24.39 -24.91 12.61
CA SER A 423 -25.22 -23.93 13.31
C SER A 423 -24.74 -23.58 14.72
N SER A 424 -23.75 -24.32 15.27
CA SER A 424 -23.16 -24.06 16.59
C SER A 424 -22.01 -23.04 16.56
N LEU A 425 -21.48 -22.72 15.38
CA LEU A 425 -20.43 -21.71 15.23
C LEU A 425 -20.93 -20.30 15.54
N HIS A 426 -20.07 -19.52 16.20
CA HIS A 426 -20.34 -18.11 16.49
C HIS A 426 -20.54 -17.30 15.20
N SER A 427 -21.43 -16.31 15.23
CA SER A 427 -21.82 -15.50 14.07
C SER A 427 -20.63 -14.81 13.38
N SER A 428 -19.57 -14.49 14.14
CA SER A 428 -18.33 -13.90 13.63
C SER A 428 -17.54 -14.77 12.64
N LEU A 429 -17.73 -16.10 12.68
CA LEU A 429 -17.10 -17.05 11.75
C LEU A 429 -18.05 -17.41 10.60
N ARG A 430 -19.35 -17.55 10.91
CA ARG A 430 -20.36 -18.00 9.95
C ARG A 430 -20.84 -16.91 8.98
N GLN A 431 -20.97 -15.66 9.44
CA GLN A 431 -21.46 -14.56 8.58
C GLN A 431 -20.50 -14.21 7.43
N PRO A 432 -19.17 -14.08 7.65
CA PRO A 432 -18.23 -13.84 6.56
C PRO A 432 -18.29 -14.91 5.46
N ALA A 433 -18.47 -16.19 5.83
CA ALA A 433 -18.56 -17.29 4.89
C ALA A 433 -19.83 -17.21 4.02
N LEU A 434 -20.97 -16.82 4.61
CA LEU A 434 -22.23 -16.58 3.87
C LEU A 434 -22.08 -15.42 2.89
N ASP A 435 -21.51 -14.31 3.34
CA ASP A 435 -21.32 -13.11 2.52
C ASP A 435 -20.40 -13.39 1.31
N LEU A 436 -19.31 -14.16 1.52
CA LEU A 436 -18.40 -14.56 0.43
C LEU A 436 -19.11 -15.36 -0.66
N ILE A 437 -19.96 -16.32 -0.29
CA ILE A 437 -20.69 -17.14 -1.26
C ILE A 437 -21.67 -16.32 -2.08
N GLN A 438 -22.35 -15.38 -1.42
CA GLN A 438 -23.22 -14.44 -2.11
C GLN A 438 -22.43 -13.61 -3.12
N ALA A 439 -21.26 -13.08 -2.75
CA ALA A 439 -20.40 -12.32 -3.65
C ALA A 439 -19.96 -13.15 -4.87
N ILE A 440 -19.56 -14.40 -4.67
CA ILE A 440 -19.19 -15.32 -5.76
C ILE A 440 -20.37 -15.56 -6.71
N ILE A 441 -21.57 -15.87 -6.18
CA ILE A 441 -22.77 -16.12 -7.00
C ILE A 441 -23.14 -14.88 -7.82
N VAL A 442 -23.09 -13.70 -7.21
CA VAL A 442 -23.41 -12.43 -7.90
C VAL A 442 -22.39 -12.15 -9.00
N SER A 443 -21.09 -12.30 -8.73
CA SER A 443 -20.03 -12.13 -9.72
C SER A 443 -20.19 -13.09 -10.90
N ASP A 444 -20.38 -14.38 -10.64
CA ASP A 444 -20.56 -15.39 -11.69
C ASP A 444 -21.82 -15.12 -12.52
N THR A 445 -22.91 -14.69 -11.88
CA THR A 445 -24.15 -14.33 -12.57
C THR A 445 -23.96 -13.09 -13.46
N ALA A 446 -23.25 -12.06 -12.97
CA ALA A 446 -22.94 -10.85 -13.74
C ALA A 446 -22.07 -11.15 -14.96
N ALA A 447 -21.03 -11.99 -14.79
CA ALA A 447 -20.17 -12.43 -15.88
C ALA A 447 -20.95 -13.24 -16.94
N LEU A 448 -21.86 -14.12 -16.51
CA LEU A 448 -22.75 -14.86 -17.40
C LEU A 448 -23.71 -13.94 -18.17
N VAL A 449 -24.32 -12.96 -17.50
CA VAL A 449 -25.21 -11.98 -18.12
C VAL A 449 -24.46 -11.14 -19.16
N SER A 450 -23.26 -10.65 -18.83
CA SER A 450 -22.39 -9.93 -19.78
C SER A 450 -22.06 -10.78 -21.01
N THR A 451 -21.71 -12.05 -20.80
CA THR A 451 -21.45 -12.99 -21.91
C THR A 451 -22.69 -13.18 -22.79
N VAL A 452 -23.86 -13.37 -22.18
CA VAL A 452 -25.14 -13.55 -22.90
C VAL A 452 -25.51 -12.29 -23.69
N LEU A 453 -25.35 -11.10 -23.10
CA LEU A 453 -25.60 -9.82 -23.77
C LEU A 453 -24.66 -9.60 -24.96
N ASN A 454 -23.38 -9.92 -24.80
CA ASN A 454 -22.38 -9.84 -25.88
C ASN A 454 -22.61 -10.90 -26.98
N CYS A 455 -23.24 -12.03 -26.66
CA CYS A 455 -23.65 -13.05 -27.63
C CYS A 455 -24.97 -12.74 -28.36
N HIS A 456 -25.74 -11.72 -27.93
CA HIS A 456 -27.04 -11.38 -28.51
C HIS A 456 -27.02 -10.24 -29.54
N MET A 457 -25.85 -9.68 -29.89
CA MET A 457 -25.74 -8.82 -31.07
C MET A 457 -25.76 -9.70 -32.34
N PRO A 458 -26.67 -9.45 -33.30
CA PRO A 458 -26.82 -10.31 -34.47
C PRO A 458 -25.56 -10.26 -35.36
N PRO A 459 -25.11 -11.40 -35.91
CA PRO A 459 -24.01 -11.40 -36.86
C PRO A 459 -24.47 -10.74 -38.16
N HIS A 460 -23.90 -9.59 -38.53
CA HIS A 460 -23.91 -9.20 -39.94
C HIS A 460 -23.07 -10.24 -40.69
N SER A 461 -23.78 -10.98 -41.53
CA SER A 461 -23.30 -12.11 -42.30
C SER A 461 -22.12 -11.73 -43.21
N GLY A 462 -21.06 -12.53 -43.14
CA GLY A 462 -20.20 -12.79 -44.29
C GLY A 462 -18.82 -12.16 -44.29
N ARG A 463 -17.93 -12.54 -43.37
CA ARG A 463 -16.54 -12.90 -43.72
C ARG A 463 -15.83 -13.57 -42.55
N SER A 464 -15.12 -14.65 -42.89
CA SER A 464 -14.20 -15.43 -42.05
C SER A 464 -13.46 -14.57 -41.02
N MET A 465 -13.71 -14.81 -39.72
CA MET A 465 -13.11 -14.04 -38.65
C MET A 465 -11.86 -14.78 -38.12
N CYS A 466 -10.71 -14.37 -38.64
CA CYS A 466 -9.42 -14.47 -37.96
C CYS A 466 -9.47 -13.47 -36.80
N ILE A 467 -9.20 -13.91 -35.57
CA ILE A 467 -9.12 -13.02 -34.41
C ILE A 467 -7.78 -12.29 -34.49
N GLN A 468 -7.79 -11.06 -35.00
CA GLN A 468 -6.73 -10.09 -34.78
C GLN A 468 -7.17 -9.15 -33.66
N PHE A 469 -6.31 -9.02 -32.66
CA PHE A 469 -6.35 -7.96 -31.66
C PHE A 469 -5.94 -6.64 -32.33
N SER A 470 -6.70 -5.57 -32.12
CA SER A 470 -6.19 -4.21 -32.26
C SER A 470 -6.96 -3.27 -31.34
N ASP A 471 -6.18 -2.54 -30.55
CA ASP A 471 -6.53 -1.36 -29.78
C ASP A 471 -6.93 -0.21 -30.72
N GLU A 472 -7.86 0.65 -30.27
CA GLU A 472 -7.78 2.12 -30.27
C GLU A 472 -9.17 2.76 -30.05
N ASP A 473 -9.11 3.97 -29.51
CA ASP A 473 -10.09 4.70 -28.73
C ASP A 473 -11.20 5.46 -29.52
N GLU A 474 -12.12 6.02 -28.74
CA GLU A 474 -12.87 7.27 -28.97
C GLU A 474 -14.14 7.29 -29.86
N ASP A 475 -15.28 7.39 -29.14
CA ASP A 475 -16.16 8.56 -29.13
C ASP A 475 -17.58 8.48 -29.74
N GLU A 476 -18.50 9.04 -28.95
CA GLU A 476 -19.85 9.59 -29.18
C GLU A 476 -20.92 8.90 -30.06
N GLY A 477 -22.15 8.82 -29.50
CA GLY A 477 -23.36 8.81 -30.34
C GLY A 477 -24.62 8.14 -29.78
N LEU A 478 -25.24 8.73 -28.76
CA LEU A 478 -26.65 8.52 -28.40
C LEU A 478 -27.59 8.59 -29.62
N ARG A 479 -28.42 7.57 -29.88
CA ARG A 479 -29.78 7.73 -30.44
C ARG A 479 -30.76 6.65 -29.97
N PHE A 480 -31.73 7.09 -29.17
CA PHE A 480 -33.04 6.45 -29.00
C PHE A 480 -33.86 6.54 -30.29
N ALA A 481 -34.63 5.50 -30.62
CA ALA A 481 -36.02 5.63 -31.08
C ALA A 481 -36.72 4.26 -31.21
N HIS A 482 -37.94 4.21 -30.67
CA HIS A 482 -38.95 3.16 -30.76
C HIS A 482 -39.33 2.76 -32.19
N ASP A 483 -39.80 1.51 -32.35
CA ASP A 483 -41.15 1.32 -32.91
C ASP A 483 -41.79 0.00 -32.46
N VAL A 484 -42.97 0.15 -31.85
CA VAL A 484 -43.90 -0.90 -31.44
C VAL A 484 -44.93 -1.07 -32.56
N LYS A 485 -45.22 -2.31 -32.95
CA LYS A 485 -46.49 -2.64 -33.61
C LYS A 485 -47.14 -3.83 -32.90
N GLU A 486 -48.18 -3.49 -32.14
CA GLU A 486 -49.21 -4.41 -31.67
C GLU A 486 -49.97 -4.98 -32.87
N MET A 487 -50.31 -6.27 -32.80
CA MET A 487 -51.38 -6.84 -33.60
C MET A 487 -52.42 -7.43 -32.64
N ASP A 488 -53.62 -6.85 -32.71
CA ASP A 488 -54.85 -7.35 -32.13
C ASP A 488 -55.26 -8.68 -32.77
N THR A 489 -55.83 -9.58 -31.96
CA THR A 489 -56.76 -10.60 -32.44
C THR A 489 -57.98 -10.66 -31.53
N SER A 490 -59.14 -10.47 -32.17
CA SER A 490 -60.47 -10.85 -31.70
C SER A 490 -60.61 -12.35 -31.45
#